data_AF-D0RCD1-F1
#
_entry.id   AF-D0RCD1-F1
#
_cell.length_a   1.000
_cell.length_b   1.000
_cell.length_c   1.000
_cell.angle_alpha   90.00
_cell.angle_beta   90.00
_cell.angle_gamma   90.00
#
_symmetry.space_group_name_H-M   'P 1'
#
loop_
_entity.id
_entity.type
_entity.pdbx_description
1 polymer ?
#
loop_
_entity_poly.entity_id
_entity_poly.type
_entity_poly.pdbx_seq_one_letter_code
_entity_poly.pdbx_strand_id
1 'polypeptide(L)'
;SMSRTVSLDKSDELGQIATISGNGDKDIGNSIADAVKKVGKEGVITVEESKGSKELEVELTTGMQFDRGYLSPYFITNNEKMIVELDSPYLLITEKKLNIIQPLLPILEAVVKSGRPLLIIAEDVEGEALSTLVINKLRGGLKIAAVKAPGFGDRRKEMLEDIATLTGAK
;
A
#
# COMPACT_ATOMS: atom_id res chain seq x y z
N SER A 1 18.08 16.28 16.03
CA SER A 1 17.63 14.90 16.25
C SER A 1 18.81 13.98 16.03
N MET A 2 19.35 13.35 17.07
CA MET A 2 20.39 12.33 16.92
C MET A 2 19.70 11.02 16.54
N SER A 3 19.79 10.60 15.27
CA SER A 3 19.43 9.23 14.90
C SER A 3 20.61 8.32 15.24
N ARG A 4 20.34 7.27 16.00
CA ARG A 4 21.32 6.20 16.27
C ARG A 4 20.91 5.00 15.45
N THR A 5 21.81 4.52 14.59
CA THR A 5 21.60 3.29 13.84
C THR A 5 21.75 2.10 14.79
N VAL A 6 20.70 1.32 14.96
CA VAL A 6 20.69 0.12 15.81
C VAL A 6 20.80 -1.09 14.90
N SER A 7 21.77 -1.97 15.17
CA SER A 7 21.88 -3.22 14.41
C SER A 7 20.82 -4.21 14.88
N LEU A 8 20.11 -4.84 13.94
CA LEU A 8 19.09 -5.85 14.25
C LEU A 8 19.66 -7.11 14.92
N ASP A 9 20.98 -7.26 14.95
CA ASP A 9 21.66 -8.44 15.51
C ASP A 9 21.62 -8.46 17.06
N LYS A 10 21.26 -7.34 17.70
CA LYS A 10 21.11 -7.22 19.16
C LYS A 10 19.64 -7.22 19.55
N SER A 11 19.07 -8.43 19.61
CA SER A 11 17.70 -8.72 20.06
C SER A 11 17.27 -7.90 21.29
N ASP A 12 18.14 -7.80 22.29
CA ASP A 12 17.82 -7.16 23.58
C ASP A 12 17.69 -5.64 23.46
N GLU A 13 18.47 -5.01 22.57
CA GLU A 13 18.41 -3.56 22.32
C GLU A 13 17.14 -3.20 21.53
N LEU A 14 16.76 -4.05 20.57
CA LEU A 14 15.48 -3.95 19.85
C LEU A 14 14.28 -4.07 20.79
N GLY A 15 14.25 -5.07 21.67
CA GLY A 15 13.17 -5.26 22.64
C GLY A 15 13.04 -4.09 23.61
N GLN A 16 14.16 -3.53 24.08
CA GLN A 16 14.16 -2.35 24.96
C GLN A 16 13.61 -1.11 24.25
N ILE A 17 14.03 -0.85 23.02
CA ILE A 17 13.52 0.29 22.23
C ILE A 17 12.03 0.12 21.96
N ALA A 18 11.61 -1.08 21.53
CA ALA A 18 10.22 -1.39 21.27
C ALA A 18 9.35 -1.27 22.55
N THR A 19 9.86 -1.69 23.71
CA THR A 19 9.19 -1.51 25.01
C THR A 19 9.01 -0.03 25.34
N ILE A 20 10.04 0.79 25.15
CA ILE A 20 9.95 2.24 25.38
C ILE A 20 8.94 2.88 24.42
N SER A 21 8.94 2.48 23.14
CA SER A 21 7.98 2.96 22.14
C SER A 21 6.55 2.48 22.41
N GLY A 22 6.38 1.29 22.98
CA GLY A 22 5.11 0.70 23.42
C GLY A 22 4.64 1.21 24.79
N ASN A 23 5.05 2.42 25.19
CA ASN A 23 4.66 3.04 26.47
C ASN A 23 5.07 2.25 27.73
N GLY A 24 6.19 1.53 27.66
CA GLY A 24 6.74 0.73 28.76
C GLY A 24 6.19 -0.69 28.84
N ASP A 25 5.32 -1.09 27.91
CA ASP A 25 4.76 -2.44 27.86
C ASP A 25 5.78 -3.42 27.26
N LYS A 26 6.26 -4.35 28.11
CA LYS A 26 7.25 -5.35 27.72
C LYS A 26 6.68 -6.41 26.79
N ASP A 27 5.40 -6.73 26.89
CA ASP A 27 4.78 -7.77 26.06
C ASP A 27 4.61 -7.24 24.62
N ILE A 28 4.20 -5.98 24.48
CA ILE A 28 4.20 -5.28 23.19
C ILE A 28 5.63 -5.15 22.64
N GLY A 29 6.58 -4.73 23.47
CA GLY A 29 7.98 -4.56 23.06
C GLY A 29 8.63 -5.85 22.55
N ASN A 30 8.42 -6.96 23.24
CA ASN A 30 8.91 -8.29 22.83
C ASN A 30 8.26 -8.73 21.51
N SER A 31 6.94 -8.54 21.39
CA SER A 31 6.20 -8.95 20.18
C SER A 31 6.64 -8.18 18.93
N ILE A 32 6.90 -6.87 19.06
CA ILE A 32 7.47 -6.05 17.98
C ILE A 32 8.88 -6.54 17.62
N ALA A 33 9.74 -6.80 18.61
CA ALA A 33 11.09 -7.29 18.36
C ALA A 33 11.09 -8.65 17.62
N ASP A 34 10.16 -9.53 17.98
CA ASP A 34 9.99 -10.82 17.30
C ASP A 34 9.44 -10.68 15.88
N ALA A 35 8.51 -9.76 15.64
CA ALA A 35 8.06 -9.42 14.30
C ALA A 35 9.21 -8.91 13.42
N VAL A 36 10.02 -7.96 13.93
CA VAL A 36 11.19 -7.41 13.22
C VAL A 36 12.21 -8.50 12.87
N LYS A 37 12.46 -9.46 13.77
CA LYS A 37 13.35 -10.59 13.49
C LYS A 37 12.81 -11.52 12.42
N LYS A 38 11.53 -11.86 12.48
CA LYS A 38 10.87 -12.76 11.52
C LYS A 38 10.85 -12.16 10.10
N VAL A 39 10.62 -10.86 10.02
CA VAL A 39 10.52 -10.10 8.76
C VAL A 39 11.90 -9.79 8.17
N GLY A 40 12.93 -9.60 9.00
CA GLY A 40 14.29 -9.29 8.58
C GLY A 40 14.50 -7.80 8.23
N LYS A 41 15.73 -7.44 7.83
CA LYS A 41 16.13 -6.03 7.59
C LYS A 41 15.35 -5.33 6.47
N GLU A 42 14.86 -6.06 5.48
CA GLU A 42 14.25 -5.51 4.27
C GLU A 42 12.75 -5.74 4.18
N GLY A 43 12.15 -6.45 5.14
CA GLY A 43 10.74 -6.74 5.10
C GLY A 43 9.90 -5.60 5.69
N VAL A 44 8.63 -5.57 5.28
CA VAL A 44 7.69 -4.50 5.63
C VAL A 44 6.83 -4.96 6.80
N ILE A 45 6.64 -4.09 7.78
CA ILE A 45 5.77 -4.33 8.93
C ILE A 45 4.57 -3.39 8.83
N THR A 46 3.37 -3.98 8.74
CA THR A 46 2.08 -3.29 8.81
C THR A 46 1.37 -3.66 10.10
N VAL A 47 0.61 -2.72 10.66
CA VAL A 47 -0.17 -2.90 11.90
C VAL A 47 -1.64 -2.69 11.58
N GLU A 48 -2.45 -3.71 11.86
CA GLU A 48 -3.91 -3.69 11.71
C GLU A 48 -4.58 -3.81 13.09
N GLU A 49 -5.72 -3.13 13.27
CA GLU A 49 -6.47 -3.17 14.52
C GLU A 49 -7.55 -4.26 14.47
N SER A 50 -7.33 -5.36 15.19
CA SER A 50 -8.27 -6.47 15.31
C SER A 50 -9.38 -6.15 16.30
N LYS A 51 -10.63 -6.09 15.83
CA LYS A 51 -11.80 -5.92 16.72
C LYS A 51 -12.03 -7.20 17.53
N GLY A 52 -11.59 -7.22 18.79
CA GLY A 52 -11.98 -8.25 19.77
C GLY A 52 -10.84 -9.07 20.37
N SER A 53 -9.60 -8.88 19.94
CA SER A 53 -8.42 -9.46 20.59
C SER A 53 -7.63 -8.38 21.32
N LYS A 54 -7.19 -8.67 22.54
CA LYS A 54 -6.18 -7.87 23.26
C LYS A 54 -4.76 -8.37 23.01
N GLU A 55 -4.62 -9.47 22.27
CA GLU A 55 -3.34 -10.12 22.01
C GLU A 55 -2.77 -9.64 20.68
N LEU A 56 -1.45 -9.45 20.64
CA LEU A 56 -0.73 -9.06 19.44
C LEU A 56 -0.43 -10.31 18.60
N GLU A 57 -1.05 -10.39 17.43
CA GLU A 57 -0.80 -11.48 16.47
C GLU A 57 0.23 -11.02 15.43
N VAL A 58 1.20 -11.91 15.13
CA VAL A 58 2.23 -11.67 14.12
C VAL A 58 2.02 -12.66 12.99
N GLU A 59 1.44 -12.19 11.88
CA GLU A 59 1.27 -12.96 10.65
C GLU A 59 2.30 -12.54 9.59
N LEU A 60 2.92 -13.53 8.94
CA LEU A 60 3.80 -13.30 7.80
C LEU A 60 2.99 -13.46 6.52
N THR A 61 2.71 -12.35 5.86
CA THR A 61 1.96 -12.34 4.59
C THR A 61 2.89 -12.02 3.43
N THR A 62 2.64 -12.64 2.28
CA THR A 62 3.34 -12.31 1.04
C THR A 62 2.80 -11.01 0.47
N GLY A 63 3.68 -10.04 0.22
CA GLY A 63 3.30 -8.73 -0.30
C GLY A 63 4.47 -7.98 -0.92
N MET A 64 4.21 -6.80 -1.46
CA MET A 64 5.22 -5.92 -2.05
C MET A 64 4.95 -4.48 -1.64
N GLN A 65 6.02 -3.76 -1.31
CA GLN A 65 6.02 -2.31 -1.14
C GLN A 65 6.96 -1.69 -2.16
N PHE A 66 6.57 -0.53 -2.69
CA PHE A 66 7.40 0.28 -3.57
C PHE A 66 7.19 1.77 -3.31
N ASP A 67 8.19 2.60 -3.64
CA ASP A 67 8.23 4.02 -3.29
C ASP A 67 7.41 4.89 -4.25
N ARG A 68 6.08 4.71 -4.26
CA ARG A 68 5.13 5.53 -5.04
C ARG A 68 3.88 5.82 -4.22
N GLY A 69 3.54 7.11 -4.11
CA GLY A 69 2.31 7.58 -3.47
C GLY A 69 1.14 7.73 -4.45
N TYR A 70 -0.03 8.07 -3.90
CA TYR A 70 -1.21 8.42 -4.69
C TYR A 70 -0.98 9.66 -5.55
N LEU A 71 -1.53 9.64 -6.76
CA LEU A 71 -1.41 10.76 -7.72
C LEU A 71 -2.24 11.98 -7.34
N SER A 72 -3.23 11.81 -6.46
CA SER A 72 -4.08 12.90 -5.98
C SER A 72 -4.44 12.70 -4.51
N PRO A 73 -4.33 13.73 -3.64
CA PRO A 73 -4.80 13.66 -2.26
C PRO A 73 -6.29 13.35 -2.15
N TYR A 74 -7.07 13.61 -3.20
CA TYR A 74 -8.48 13.27 -3.22
C TYR A 74 -8.75 11.76 -3.21
N PHE A 75 -7.75 10.91 -3.41
CA PHE A 75 -7.90 9.46 -3.23
C PHE A 75 -7.88 9.01 -1.77
N ILE A 76 -7.44 9.85 -0.83
CA ILE A 76 -7.38 9.53 0.59
C ILE A 76 -8.74 9.02 1.08
N THR A 77 -8.70 7.90 1.80
CA THR A 77 -9.87 7.27 2.44
C THR A 77 -9.85 7.49 3.95
N ASN A 78 -8.66 7.63 4.53
CA ASN A 78 -8.45 7.95 5.94
C ASN A 78 -7.72 9.30 6.07
N ASN A 79 -8.47 10.35 6.39
CA ASN A 79 -7.94 11.72 6.47
C ASN A 79 -7.05 11.96 7.71
N GLU A 80 -7.17 11.14 8.75
CA GLU A 80 -6.34 11.29 9.96
C GLU A 80 -4.93 10.76 9.69
N LYS A 81 -4.85 9.59 9.05
CA LYS A 81 -3.58 8.94 8.70
C LYS A 81 -3.01 9.43 7.37
N MET A 82 -3.79 10.15 6.57
CA MET A 82 -3.44 10.58 5.20
C MET A 82 -3.08 9.40 4.29
N ILE A 83 -3.86 8.32 4.37
CA ILE A 83 -3.64 7.08 3.60
C ILE A 83 -4.84 6.71 2.73
N VAL A 84 -4.55 5.85 1.76
CA VAL A 84 -5.54 5.17 0.93
C VAL A 84 -5.59 3.71 1.37
N GLU A 85 -6.74 3.28 1.86
CA GLU A 85 -7.05 1.92 2.27
C GLU A 85 -8.10 1.36 1.31
N LEU A 86 -7.75 0.30 0.56
CA LEU A 86 -8.65 -0.38 -0.36
C LEU A 86 -8.74 -1.85 0.05
N ASP A 87 -9.93 -2.29 0.44
CA ASP A 87 -10.19 -3.70 0.73
C ASP A 87 -10.46 -4.48 -0.56
N SER A 88 -9.72 -5.57 -0.74
CA SER A 88 -9.87 -6.53 -1.84
C SER A 88 -10.04 -5.88 -3.23
N PRO A 89 -9.18 -4.92 -3.62
CA PRO A 89 -9.36 -4.16 -4.85
C PRO A 89 -9.09 -5.02 -6.09
N TYR A 90 -9.68 -4.62 -7.21
CA TYR A 90 -9.13 -4.96 -8.53
C TYR A 90 -7.86 -4.18 -8.77
N LEU A 91 -6.92 -4.77 -9.51
CA LEU A 91 -5.70 -4.12 -9.95
C LEU A 91 -5.76 -3.92 -11.47
N LEU A 92 -5.61 -2.68 -11.92
CA LEU A 92 -5.32 -2.36 -13.32
C LEU A 92 -3.84 -2.01 -13.43
N ILE A 93 -3.07 -2.89 -14.07
CA ILE A 93 -1.64 -2.72 -14.26
C ILE A 93 -1.37 -2.43 -15.73
N THR A 94 -0.65 -1.35 -16.02
CA THR A 94 -0.31 -1.00 -17.40
C THR A 94 1.00 -0.23 -17.53
N GLU A 95 1.74 -0.48 -18.61
CA GLU A 95 2.93 0.31 -18.96
C GLU A 95 2.58 1.65 -19.62
N LYS A 96 1.31 1.89 -19.95
CA LYS A 96 0.90 3.07 -20.70
C LYS A 96 0.67 4.28 -19.79
N LYS A 97 0.89 5.47 -20.34
CA LYS A 97 0.33 6.72 -19.80
C LYS A 97 -1.17 6.78 -20.07
N LEU A 98 -1.92 7.17 -19.05
CA LEU A 98 -3.37 7.35 -19.10
C LEU A 98 -3.69 8.84 -19.00
N ASN A 99 -3.90 9.48 -20.15
CA ASN A 99 -4.23 10.91 -20.26
C ASN A 99 -5.72 11.17 -20.56
N ILE A 100 -6.40 10.19 -21.16
CA ILE A 100 -7.82 10.24 -21.55
C ILE A 100 -8.62 9.10 -20.88
N ILE A 101 -9.92 9.33 -20.63
CA ILE A 101 -10.76 8.39 -19.86
C ILE A 101 -11.38 7.27 -20.71
N GLN A 102 -11.52 7.48 -22.02
CA GLN A 102 -12.25 6.59 -22.94
C GLN A 102 -11.74 5.13 -22.90
N PRO A 103 -10.42 4.85 -22.89
CA PRO A 103 -9.92 3.48 -22.79
C PRO A 103 -10.25 2.79 -21.46
N LEU A 104 -10.51 3.58 -20.41
CA LEU A 104 -10.81 3.08 -19.06
C LEU A 104 -12.31 2.83 -18.86
N LEU A 105 -13.19 3.40 -19.68
CA LEU A 105 -14.65 3.29 -19.49
C LEU A 105 -15.15 1.85 -19.32
N PRO A 106 -14.77 0.87 -20.17
CA PRO A 106 -15.26 -0.50 -20.02
C PRO A 106 -14.83 -1.13 -18.68
N ILE A 107 -13.62 -0.80 -18.22
CA ILE A 107 -13.07 -1.29 -16.95
C ILE A 107 -13.80 -0.64 -15.78
N LEU A 108 -13.99 0.68 -15.82
CA LEU A 108 -14.69 1.43 -14.79
C LEU A 108 -16.14 0.98 -14.64
N GLU A 109 -16.83 0.71 -15.75
CA GLU A 109 -18.19 0.16 -15.73
C GLU A 109 -18.27 -1.21 -15.04
N ALA A 110 -17.30 -2.10 -15.32
CA ALA A 110 -17.23 -3.41 -14.68
C ALA A 110 -16.95 -3.28 -13.16
N VAL A 111 -16.05 -2.38 -12.79
CA VAL A 111 -15.70 -2.08 -11.39
C VAL A 111 -16.92 -1.55 -10.63
N VAL A 112 -17.63 -0.56 -11.19
CA VAL A 112 -18.87 -0.02 -10.58
C VAL A 112 -19.90 -1.11 -10.37
N LYS A 113 -20.14 -1.97 -11.37
CA LYS A 113 -21.09 -3.09 -11.25
C LYS A 113 -20.70 -4.09 -10.17
N SER A 114 -19.41 -4.33 -9.97
CA SER A 114 -18.91 -5.25 -8.94
C SER A 114 -19.00 -4.68 -7.53
N GLY A 115 -19.02 -3.34 -7.39
CA GLY A 115 -18.91 -2.66 -6.09
C GLY A 115 -17.54 -2.76 -5.41
N ARG A 116 -16.59 -3.51 -5.99
CA ARG A 116 -15.23 -3.64 -5.47
C ARG A 116 -14.37 -2.43 -5.85
N PRO A 117 -13.41 -2.02 -5.00
CA PRO A 117 -12.52 -0.91 -5.34
C PRO A 117 -11.57 -1.24 -6.50
N LEU A 118 -10.95 -0.21 -7.07
CA LEU A 118 -9.92 -0.34 -8.11
C LEU A 118 -8.64 0.41 -7.70
N LEU A 119 -7.49 -0.23 -7.87
CA LEU A 119 -6.19 0.41 -7.84
C LEU A 119 -5.59 0.39 -9.25
N ILE A 120 -5.23 1.58 -9.76
CA ILE A 120 -4.54 1.72 -11.04
C ILE A 120 -3.05 1.91 -10.78
N ILE A 121 -2.23 1.07 -11.40
CA ILE A 121 -0.76 1.17 -11.45
C ILE A 121 -0.37 1.36 -12.91
N ALA A 122 0.00 2.58 -13.28
CA ALA A 122 0.28 2.96 -14.67
C ALA A 122 1.62 3.70 -14.79
N GLU A 123 2.22 3.82 -15.97
CA GLU A 123 3.39 4.71 -16.14
C GLU A 123 3.08 6.12 -15.58
N ASP A 124 1.91 6.65 -15.95
CA ASP A 124 1.36 7.88 -15.39
C ASP A 124 -0.16 7.92 -15.55
N VAL A 125 -0.86 8.67 -14.69
CA VAL A 125 -2.26 9.02 -14.89
C VAL A 125 -2.39 10.54 -14.74
N GLU A 126 -2.72 11.21 -15.82
CA GLU A 126 -2.66 12.66 -15.92
C GLU A 126 -3.86 13.27 -16.67
N GLY A 127 -3.93 14.59 -16.70
CA GLY A 127 -4.88 15.33 -17.52
C GLY A 127 -6.35 15.01 -17.25
N GLU A 128 -7.09 14.74 -18.33
CA GLU A 128 -8.51 14.44 -18.29
C GLU A 128 -8.81 13.16 -17.51
N ALA A 129 -7.98 12.12 -17.69
CA ALA A 129 -8.15 10.85 -17.00
C ALA A 129 -8.10 11.05 -15.48
N LEU A 130 -7.04 11.67 -14.96
CA LEU A 130 -6.89 11.88 -13.51
C LEU A 130 -8.03 12.73 -12.94
N SER A 131 -8.35 13.84 -13.61
CA SER A 131 -9.44 14.75 -13.20
C SER A 131 -10.78 14.02 -13.14
N THR A 132 -11.08 13.19 -14.13
CA THR A 132 -12.33 12.42 -14.19
C THR A 132 -12.40 11.36 -13.09
N LEU A 133 -11.31 10.65 -12.82
CA LEU A 133 -11.25 9.67 -11.74
C LEU A 133 -11.50 10.33 -10.38
N VAL A 134 -10.86 11.47 -10.13
CA VAL A 134 -11.03 12.25 -8.89
C VAL A 134 -12.48 12.70 -8.71
N ILE A 135 -13.07 13.31 -9.75
CA ILE A 135 -14.47 13.79 -9.68
C ILE A 135 -15.44 12.64 -9.42
N ASN A 136 -15.24 11.49 -10.06
CA ASN A 136 -16.10 10.33 -9.84
C ASN A 136 -15.95 9.72 -8.43
N LYS A 137 -14.73 9.70 -7.88
CA LYS A 137 -14.50 9.30 -6.49
C LYS A 137 -15.23 10.23 -5.52
N LEU A 138 -15.12 11.55 -5.72
CA LEU A 138 -15.76 12.54 -4.85
C LEU A 138 -17.29 12.50 -4.91
N ARG A 139 -17.86 12.10 -6.05
CA ARG A 139 -19.31 11.87 -6.19
C ARG A 139 -19.79 10.55 -5.56
N GLY A 140 -18.88 9.74 -5.00
CA GLY A 140 -19.19 8.49 -4.32
C GLY A 140 -19.50 7.32 -5.25
N GLY A 141 -19.34 7.49 -6.57
CA GLY A 141 -19.66 6.44 -7.56
C GLY A 141 -18.56 5.39 -7.73
N LEU A 142 -17.31 5.70 -7.34
CA LEU A 142 -16.14 4.85 -7.57
C LEU A 142 -15.18 4.89 -6.37
N LYS A 143 -14.89 3.73 -5.77
CA LYS A 143 -13.79 3.57 -4.82
C LYS A 143 -12.52 3.28 -5.60
N ILE A 144 -11.69 4.30 -5.81
CA ILE A 144 -10.53 4.18 -6.70
C ILE A 144 -9.33 4.98 -6.20
N ALA A 145 -8.14 4.47 -6.49
CA ALA A 145 -6.89 5.22 -6.39
C ALA A 145 -5.98 4.92 -7.59
N ALA A 146 -5.05 5.84 -7.87
CA ALA A 146 -4.05 5.67 -8.90
C ALA A 146 -2.66 6.05 -8.39
N VAL A 147 -1.67 5.24 -8.76
CA VAL A 147 -0.26 5.43 -8.45
C VAL A 147 0.58 5.28 -9.72
N LYS A 148 1.76 5.91 -9.76
CA LYS A 148 2.72 5.61 -10.83
C LYS A 148 3.34 4.23 -10.61
N ALA A 149 3.69 3.58 -11.70
CA ALA A 149 4.48 2.37 -11.68
C ALA A 149 5.85 2.64 -11.05
N PRO A 150 6.39 1.68 -10.28
CA PRO A 150 7.75 1.79 -9.78
C PRO A 150 8.77 1.59 -10.91
N GLY A 151 9.99 2.09 -10.67
CA GLY A 151 11.06 2.02 -11.67
C GLY A 151 10.88 2.96 -12.87
N PHE A 152 11.77 2.80 -13.86
CA PHE A 152 11.81 3.55 -15.12
C PHE A 152 12.36 2.64 -16.24
N GLY A 153 12.06 2.94 -17.50
CA GLY A 153 12.56 2.18 -18.64
C GLY A 153 12.18 0.69 -18.58
N ASP A 154 13.12 -0.20 -18.90
CA ASP A 154 12.88 -1.65 -18.88
C ASP A 154 12.68 -2.19 -17.46
N ARG A 155 13.34 -1.61 -16.45
CA ARG A 155 13.15 -2.00 -15.05
C ARG A 155 11.70 -1.80 -14.58
N ARG A 156 11.00 -0.80 -15.11
CA ARG A 156 9.57 -0.63 -14.82
C ARG A 156 8.72 -1.78 -15.35
N LYS A 157 9.07 -2.32 -16.52
CA LYS A 157 8.35 -3.45 -17.11
C LYS A 157 8.50 -4.69 -16.25
N GLU A 158 9.75 -5.00 -15.87
CA GLU A 158 10.07 -6.10 -14.96
C GLU A 158 9.32 -5.97 -13.63
N MET A 159 9.33 -4.77 -13.02
CA MET A 159 8.62 -4.55 -11.76
C MET A 159 7.08 -4.64 -11.90
N LEU A 160 6.52 -4.21 -13.03
CA LEU A 160 5.09 -4.35 -13.28
C LEU A 160 4.69 -5.81 -13.48
N GLU A 161 5.55 -6.61 -14.13
CA GLU A 161 5.38 -8.05 -14.28
C GLU A 161 5.49 -8.78 -12.93
N ASP A 162 6.40 -8.37 -12.05
CA ASP A 162 6.50 -8.89 -10.70
C ASP A 162 5.23 -8.61 -9.89
N ILE A 163 4.70 -7.37 -9.95
CA ILE A 163 3.44 -7.01 -9.27
C ILE A 163 2.30 -7.86 -9.83
N ALA A 164 2.21 -8.01 -11.15
CA ALA A 164 1.16 -8.81 -11.79
C ALA A 164 1.22 -10.28 -11.32
N THR A 165 2.42 -10.86 -11.33
CA THR A 165 2.66 -12.25 -10.90
C THR A 165 2.32 -12.45 -9.42
N LEU A 166 2.76 -11.53 -8.55
CA LEU A 166 2.51 -11.59 -7.11
C LEU A 166 1.01 -11.53 -6.77
N THR A 167 0.26 -10.73 -7.54
CA THR A 167 -1.15 -10.44 -7.29
C THR A 167 -2.10 -11.32 -8.10
N GLY A 168 -1.57 -12.16 -8.99
CA GLY A 168 -2.35 -12.97 -9.93
C GLY A 168 -3.05 -12.14 -11.03
N ALA A 169 -2.70 -10.87 -11.18
CA ALA A 169 -3.18 -10.03 -12.27
C ALA A 169 -2.49 -10.44 -13.59
N LYS A 170 -3.17 -10.23 -14.72
CA LYS A 170 -2.67 -10.49 -16.08
C LYS A 170 -3.01 -9.33 -16.99
#